data_AF-A0A1Z8ZPP3-F1
#
_entry.id   AF-A0A1Z8ZPP3-F1
#
_cell.length_a   1.000
_cell.length_b   1.000
_cell.length_c   1.000
_cell.angle_alpha   90.00
_cell.angle_beta   90.00
_cell.angle_gamma   90.00
#
_symmetry.space_group_name_H-M   'P 1'
#
loop_
_entity.id
_entity.type
_entity.pdbx_description
1 polymer ?
#
loop_
_entity_poly.entity_id
_entity_poly.type
_entity_poly.pdbx_seq_one_letter_code
_entity_poly.pdbx_strand_id
1 'polypeptide(L)'
;MKLLLALSFIIHSAQATPLYSTDFDNFTVGDDQWAGTDGWVITDSASGISFIDNTGFGGALGNYAALGLGQPTTRRVSVLKQILHDHTTAGESIIQIDALISIRDSSNENYDDFYLSFFNANAKRMATIRFDNEDSEALNTQFGIWREQANIDSSTSTQFDTLTDFIHEELDELFISINLTSNTWSASLSGLPLFDDATFTTAANPADINLGYVGIEWQVSSPLVSRHGDNFLLVADYAVNSSVPADLIAPIPTLTHDGGAATTLTWDGVTGKSYQVEYSDDLENWFSDLSDSTFNNVPDNSLLTFTDPAGPSTRYYRIVSN
;
A
#
# COMPACT_ATOMS: atom_id res chain seq x y z
N MET A 1 -49.33 -8.97 5.06
CA MET A 1 -48.07 -9.68 4.77
C MET A 1 -47.05 -8.62 4.39
N LYS A 2 -46.14 -8.25 5.31
CA LYS A 2 -45.12 -7.23 5.06
C LYS A 2 -44.02 -7.87 4.20
N LEU A 3 -43.89 -7.41 2.96
CA LEU A 3 -42.81 -7.82 2.08
C LEU A 3 -41.56 -7.05 2.55
N LEU A 4 -40.62 -7.74 3.19
CA LEU A 4 -39.29 -7.22 3.47
C LEU A 4 -38.53 -7.25 2.13
N LEU A 5 -38.31 -6.10 1.51
CA LEU A 5 -37.41 -5.98 0.38
C LEU A 5 -35.99 -5.89 0.97
N ALA A 6 -35.20 -6.95 0.79
CA ALA A 6 -33.78 -6.91 1.09
C ALA A 6 -33.08 -6.03 0.04
N LEU A 7 -32.65 -4.84 0.46
CA LEU A 7 -31.83 -3.95 -0.35
C LEU A 7 -30.40 -4.50 -0.32
N SER A 8 -29.97 -5.13 -1.42
CA SER A 8 -28.54 -5.42 -1.63
C SER A 8 -27.86 -4.12 -2.04
N PHE A 9 -27.03 -3.58 -1.16
CA PHE A 9 -26.07 -2.56 -1.52
C PHE A 9 -24.91 -3.27 -2.25
N ILE A 10 -24.81 -3.07 -3.57
CA ILE A 10 -23.59 -3.41 -4.30
C ILE A 10 -22.68 -2.19 -4.19
N ILE A 11 -21.84 -2.20 -3.16
CA ILE A 11 -20.77 -1.23 -2.96
C ILE A 11 -19.74 -1.50 -4.07
N HIS A 12 -19.67 -0.64 -5.09
CA HIS A 12 -18.55 -0.64 -6.03
C HIS A 12 -17.49 0.31 -5.47
N SER A 13 -16.77 -0.15 -4.43
CA SER A 13 -15.50 0.45 -4.07
C SER A 13 -14.55 0.35 -5.27
N ALA A 14 -13.56 1.26 -5.35
CA ALA A 14 -12.39 1.09 -6.20
C ALA A 14 -11.96 -0.39 -6.11
N GLN A 15 -12.10 -1.17 -7.19
CA GLN A 15 -11.69 -2.55 -7.11
C GLN A 15 -10.18 -2.57 -7.10
N ALA A 16 -9.61 -2.92 -5.95
CA ALA A 16 -8.20 -3.19 -5.84
C ALA A 16 -7.88 -4.42 -6.71
N THR A 17 -6.95 -4.25 -7.64
CA THR A 17 -6.37 -5.31 -8.47
C THR A 17 -5.17 -5.89 -7.72
N PRO A 18 -5.21 -7.18 -7.32
CA PRO A 18 -4.10 -7.80 -6.62
C PRO A 18 -2.90 -7.96 -7.57
N LEU A 19 -1.75 -7.42 -7.19
CA LEU A 19 -0.49 -7.58 -7.92
C LEU A 19 0.30 -8.78 -7.38
N TYR A 20 0.30 -8.98 -6.07
CA TYR A 20 0.89 -10.14 -5.42
C TYR A 20 0.32 -10.30 -4.00
N SER A 21 0.18 -11.53 -3.53
CA SER A 21 -0.06 -11.81 -2.12
C SER A 21 0.51 -13.16 -1.69
N THR A 22 0.84 -13.29 -0.42
CA THR A 22 1.28 -14.55 0.21
C THR A 22 1.04 -14.51 1.72
N ASP A 23 0.47 -15.57 2.25
CA ASP A 23 0.48 -15.92 3.68
C ASP A 23 1.68 -16.82 4.03
N PHE A 24 2.48 -17.21 3.04
CA PHE A 24 3.62 -18.13 3.11
C PHE A 24 3.25 -19.61 3.37
N ASP A 25 1.97 -19.99 3.40
CA ASP A 25 1.55 -21.37 3.67
C ASP A 25 1.93 -22.34 2.54
N ASN A 26 2.18 -21.84 1.33
CA ASN A 26 2.71 -22.64 0.22
C ASN A 26 4.24 -22.80 0.23
N PHE A 27 4.95 -22.16 1.17
CA PHE A 27 6.39 -22.27 1.30
C PHE A 27 6.77 -23.46 2.17
N THR A 28 7.91 -24.09 1.87
CA THR A 28 8.42 -25.19 2.69
C THR A 28 9.03 -24.63 3.97
N VAL A 29 8.69 -25.18 5.14
CA VAL A 29 9.32 -24.79 6.41
C VAL A 29 10.79 -25.22 6.44
N GLY A 30 11.67 -24.31 6.87
CA GLY A 30 13.09 -24.54 7.08
C GLY A 30 13.97 -23.37 6.64
N ASP A 31 15.27 -23.54 6.86
CA ASP A 31 16.30 -22.61 6.43
C ASP A 31 16.36 -22.52 4.91
N ASP A 32 16.60 -21.32 4.42
CA ASP A 32 16.82 -20.99 3.02
C ASP A 32 15.62 -21.35 2.12
N GLN A 33 14.41 -21.39 2.69
CA GLN A 33 13.18 -21.74 1.96
C GLN A 33 12.30 -20.55 1.54
N TRP A 34 12.70 -19.31 1.86
CA TRP A 34 11.97 -18.13 1.38
C TRP A 34 12.21 -17.92 -0.12
N ALA A 35 13.47 -17.79 -0.54
CA ALA A 35 13.79 -17.61 -1.95
C ALA A 35 13.61 -18.91 -2.76
N GLY A 36 13.30 -18.78 -4.05
CA GLY A 36 13.08 -19.91 -4.96
C GLY A 36 11.63 -20.38 -5.07
N THR A 37 10.75 -19.92 -4.17
CA THR A 37 9.30 -20.11 -4.24
C THR A 37 8.63 -18.82 -4.69
N ASP A 38 7.59 -18.94 -5.53
CA ASP A 38 6.80 -17.82 -6.03
C ASP A 38 7.59 -16.65 -6.66
N GLY A 39 8.79 -16.93 -7.18
CA GLY A 39 9.63 -15.93 -7.84
C GLY A 39 10.30 -14.94 -6.88
N TRP A 40 10.33 -15.22 -5.57
CA TRP A 40 11.23 -14.54 -4.64
C TRP A 40 12.68 -14.92 -4.93
N VAL A 41 13.57 -13.93 -4.91
CA VAL A 41 15.01 -14.12 -5.12
C VAL A 41 15.79 -13.46 -3.99
N ILE A 42 16.93 -14.04 -3.62
CA ILE A 42 17.82 -13.50 -2.58
C ILE A 42 19.18 -13.14 -3.18
N THR A 43 19.79 -12.05 -2.71
CA THR A 43 21.08 -11.55 -3.22
C THR A 43 22.31 -12.22 -2.58
N ASP A 44 22.11 -12.97 -1.51
CA ASP A 44 23.16 -13.65 -0.76
C ASP A 44 22.92 -15.17 -0.77
N SER A 45 23.98 -15.95 -0.54
CA SER A 45 23.96 -17.41 -0.60
C SER A 45 24.40 -18.09 0.70
N ALA A 46 24.66 -17.30 1.76
CA ALA A 46 24.84 -17.84 3.09
C ALA A 46 23.58 -18.56 3.57
N SER A 47 23.79 -19.60 4.37
CA SER A 47 22.71 -20.43 4.90
C SER A 47 22.18 -19.87 6.22
N GLY A 48 20.88 -20.02 6.45
CA GLY A 48 20.22 -19.62 7.69
C GLY A 48 20.05 -18.11 7.84
N ILE A 49 20.26 -17.35 6.75
CA ILE A 49 20.04 -15.91 6.71
C ILE A 49 18.59 -15.57 6.38
N SER A 50 17.88 -16.52 5.78
CA SER A 50 16.45 -16.44 5.49
C SER A 50 15.82 -17.78 5.80
N PHE A 51 14.58 -17.79 6.27
CA PHE A 51 13.90 -19.03 6.62
C PHE A 51 12.39 -18.89 6.57
N ILE A 52 11.72 -20.03 6.50
CA ILE A 52 10.28 -20.16 6.71
C ILE A 52 10.08 -20.95 7.99
N ASP A 53 9.24 -20.46 8.90
CA ASP A 53 8.90 -21.12 10.17
C ASP A 53 7.38 -20.99 10.40
N ASN A 54 6.84 -21.79 11.30
CA ASN A 54 5.41 -21.84 11.65
C ASN A 54 5.15 -21.90 13.16
N THR A 55 6.18 -21.64 13.97
CA THR A 55 6.10 -21.73 15.44
C THR A 55 5.94 -20.36 16.13
N GLY A 56 6.24 -19.28 15.41
CA GLY A 56 6.06 -17.89 15.84
C GLY A 56 4.64 -17.61 16.36
N PHE A 57 4.56 -16.82 17.44
CA PHE A 57 3.30 -16.47 18.11
C PHE A 57 2.42 -17.69 18.46
N GLY A 58 3.05 -18.81 18.82
CA GLY A 58 2.33 -20.05 19.15
C GLY A 58 1.68 -20.75 17.96
N GLY A 59 2.14 -20.45 16.73
CA GLY A 59 1.60 -20.96 15.48
C GLY A 59 0.34 -20.24 14.99
N ALA A 60 -0.02 -19.11 15.60
CA ALA A 60 -1.22 -18.35 15.25
C ALA A 60 -1.17 -17.75 13.83
N LEU A 61 0.04 -17.54 13.28
CA LEU A 61 0.25 -16.95 11.96
C LEU A 61 0.26 -17.96 10.81
N GLY A 62 0.24 -19.27 11.09
CA GLY A 62 0.62 -20.25 10.08
C GLY A 62 2.11 -20.13 9.76
N ASN A 63 2.47 -20.32 8.49
CA ASN A 63 3.85 -20.08 8.05
C ASN A 63 4.15 -18.57 8.00
N TYR A 64 5.40 -18.20 8.24
CA TYR A 64 5.90 -16.85 7.99
C TYR A 64 7.31 -16.93 7.42
N ALA A 65 7.73 -15.85 6.76
CA ALA A 65 9.09 -15.69 6.31
C ALA A 65 9.89 -14.81 7.26
N ALA A 66 11.19 -15.03 7.33
CA ALA A 66 12.07 -14.20 8.13
C ALA A 66 13.45 -14.03 7.49
N LEU A 67 14.10 -12.91 7.81
CA LEU A 67 15.41 -12.49 7.29
C LEU A 67 16.28 -12.00 8.46
N GLY A 68 17.47 -12.58 8.64
CA GLY A 68 18.38 -12.34 9.76
C GLY A 68 19.00 -13.63 10.28
N LEU A 69 19.43 -13.65 11.55
CA LEU A 69 20.06 -14.78 12.27
C LEU A 69 21.44 -15.22 11.77
N GLY A 70 21.53 -15.79 10.57
CA GLY A 70 22.75 -16.46 10.08
C GLY A 70 23.79 -15.49 9.53
N GLN A 71 25.08 -15.83 9.59
CA GLN A 71 26.15 -14.95 9.10
C GLN A 71 26.08 -14.76 7.57
N PRO A 72 25.83 -13.53 7.06
CA PRO A 72 25.75 -13.31 5.63
C PRO A 72 27.14 -13.26 4.97
N THR A 73 27.20 -13.42 3.64
CA THR A 73 28.45 -13.24 2.89
C THR A 73 28.74 -11.77 2.59
N THR A 74 27.69 -10.94 2.55
CA THR A 74 27.75 -9.50 2.31
C THR A 74 27.07 -8.73 3.43
N ARG A 75 27.38 -7.43 3.55
CA ARG A 75 26.77 -6.59 4.60
C ARG A 75 25.30 -6.29 4.38
N ARG A 76 24.79 -6.42 3.16
CA ARG A 76 23.38 -6.13 2.83
C ARG A 76 22.81 -7.29 2.03
N VAL A 77 21.82 -7.94 2.62
CA VAL A 77 21.06 -9.03 2.02
C VAL A 77 19.70 -8.49 1.61
N SER A 78 19.23 -8.82 0.42
CA SER A 78 17.94 -8.41 -0.10
C SER A 78 17.18 -9.63 -0.59
N VAL A 79 15.95 -9.79 -0.12
CA VAL A 79 14.96 -10.73 -0.66
C VAL A 79 13.96 -9.93 -1.48
N LEU A 80 13.97 -10.14 -2.79
CA LEU A 80 13.27 -9.32 -3.77
C LEU A 80 12.11 -10.10 -4.40
N LYS A 81 10.98 -9.42 -4.54
CA LYS A 81 9.84 -9.86 -5.34
C LYS A 81 9.64 -8.92 -6.51
N GLN A 82 9.58 -9.49 -7.70
CA GLN A 82 9.26 -8.76 -8.91
C GLN A 82 7.74 -8.51 -9.00
N ILE A 83 7.37 -7.26 -9.30
CA ILE A 83 5.98 -6.80 -9.46
C ILE A 83 5.75 -6.31 -10.90
N LEU A 84 6.62 -5.45 -11.43
CA LEU A 84 6.54 -4.85 -12.78
C LEU A 84 5.18 -4.18 -13.11
N HIS A 85 4.72 -3.29 -12.24
CA HIS A 85 3.49 -2.52 -12.48
C HIS A 85 3.76 -1.25 -13.28
N ASP A 86 3.13 -1.12 -14.44
CA ASP A 86 3.10 0.12 -15.21
C ASP A 86 1.76 0.84 -15.01
N HIS A 87 1.77 1.86 -14.14
CA HIS A 87 0.56 2.58 -13.78
C HIS A 87 -0.07 3.35 -14.94
N THR A 88 0.72 3.72 -15.96
CA THR A 88 0.21 4.49 -17.10
C THR A 88 -0.57 3.61 -18.06
N THR A 89 -0.10 2.38 -18.28
CA THR A 89 -0.77 1.40 -19.13
C THR A 89 -1.98 0.77 -18.41
N ALA A 90 -1.86 0.50 -17.11
CA ALA A 90 -2.93 -0.10 -16.31
C ALA A 90 -4.04 0.92 -15.93
N GLY A 91 -3.72 2.21 -15.82
CA GLY A 91 -4.64 3.23 -15.29
C GLY A 91 -4.81 3.16 -13.77
N GLU A 92 -4.02 2.33 -13.09
CA GLU A 92 -4.04 2.10 -11.64
C GLU A 92 -2.78 2.70 -11.04
N SER A 93 -2.87 3.88 -10.43
CA SER A 93 -1.70 4.59 -9.90
C SER A 93 -1.57 4.60 -8.39
N ILE A 94 -2.53 4.03 -7.67
CA ILE A 94 -2.41 3.77 -6.24
C ILE A 94 -1.86 2.37 -6.05
N ILE A 95 -0.76 2.23 -5.32
CA ILE A 95 -0.26 0.96 -4.80
C ILE A 95 -0.52 0.91 -3.30
N GLN A 96 -1.06 -0.19 -2.82
CA GLN A 96 -1.23 -0.47 -1.40
C GLN A 96 -0.43 -1.72 -1.04
N ILE A 97 0.26 -1.66 0.10
CA ILE A 97 1.02 -2.77 0.63
C ILE A 97 0.62 -2.95 2.07
N ASP A 98 0.28 -4.20 2.38
CA ASP A 98 -0.14 -4.66 3.69
C ASP A 98 0.80 -5.80 4.09
N ALA A 99 1.32 -5.78 5.30
CA ALA A 99 2.16 -6.85 5.82
C ALA A 99 2.08 -6.92 7.34
N LEU A 100 2.09 -8.14 7.88
CA LEU A 100 2.38 -8.34 9.29
C LEU A 100 3.89 -8.44 9.47
N ILE A 101 4.45 -7.66 10.38
CA ILE A 101 5.88 -7.65 10.68
C ILE A 101 6.15 -7.78 12.17
N SER A 102 7.30 -8.34 12.50
CA SER A 102 7.84 -8.31 13.86
C SER A 102 9.36 -8.33 13.81
N ILE A 103 10.02 -7.58 14.68
CA ILE A 103 11.48 -7.59 14.78
C ILE A 103 11.86 -8.24 16.09
N ARG A 104 12.54 -9.39 16.02
CA ARG A 104 13.20 -9.96 17.19
C ARG A 104 14.52 -9.25 17.40
N ASP A 105 14.78 -8.80 18.62
CA ASP A 105 16.04 -8.16 18.97
C ASP A 105 17.19 -9.16 19.11
N SER A 106 18.42 -8.64 19.05
CA SER A 106 19.63 -9.41 19.25
C SER A 106 19.90 -9.73 20.71
N SER A 107 20.36 -10.95 20.97
CA SER A 107 20.86 -11.39 22.29
C SER A 107 22.38 -11.26 22.42
N ASN A 108 23.07 -10.91 21.33
CA ASN A 108 24.54 -10.94 21.25
C ASN A 108 25.23 -9.55 21.20
N GLU A 109 24.50 -8.47 21.53
CA GLU A 109 24.95 -7.07 21.52
C GLU A 109 25.37 -6.52 20.14
N ASN A 110 25.14 -7.25 19.05
CA ASN A 110 25.25 -6.72 17.69
C ASN A 110 23.86 -6.49 17.14
N TYR A 111 23.54 -5.25 16.80
CA TYR A 111 22.23 -4.86 16.33
C TYR A 111 22.32 -4.57 14.83
N ASP A 112 21.39 -5.11 14.05
CA ASP A 112 21.38 -4.94 12.60
C ASP A 112 20.06 -4.35 12.12
N ASP A 113 20.08 -3.66 11.00
CA ASP A 113 18.92 -2.94 10.50
C ASP A 113 18.09 -3.75 9.50
N PHE A 114 16.79 -3.48 9.45
CA PHE A 114 15.88 -4.06 8.47
C PHE A 114 15.23 -2.99 7.60
N TYR A 115 14.87 -3.37 6.37
CA TYR A 115 14.35 -2.44 5.38
C TYR A 115 13.21 -3.08 4.58
N LEU A 116 12.18 -2.29 4.31
CA LEU A 116 11.25 -2.52 3.22
C LEU A 116 11.49 -1.47 2.14
N SER A 117 11.97 -1.90 0.97
CA SER A 117 12.45 -1.04 -0.10
C SER A 117 11.68 -1.22 -1.40
N PHE A 118 11.51 -0.12 -2.12
CA PHE A 118 10.82 -0.06 -3.40
C PHE A 118 11.81 0.26 -4.51
N PHE A 119 11.74 -0.48 -5.60
CA PHE A 119 12.64 -0.33 -6.75
C PHE A 119 11.84 -0.17 -8.03
N ASN A 120 12.38 0.61 -8.97
CA ASN A 120 11.82 0.68 -10.30
C ASN A 120 12.15 -0.57 -11.14
N ALA A 121 11.65 -0.64 -12.37
CA ALA A 121 11.88 -1.78 -13.27
C ALA A 121 13.37 -2.00 -13.62
N ASN A 122 14.22 -0.99 -13.45
CA ASN A 122 15.67 -1.07 -13.65
C ASN A 122 16.43 -1.44 -12.35
N ALA A 123 15.73 -1.91 -11.32
CA ALA A 123 16.24 -2.24 -10.00
C ALA A 123 16.94 -1.06 -9.29
N LYS A 124 16.59 0.18 -9.64
CA LYS A 124 17.05 1.37 -8.92
C LYS A 124 16.12 1.63 -7.75
N ARG A 125 16.67 1.77 -6.54
CA ARG A 125 15.91 2.05 -5.33
C ARG A 125 15.26 3.43 -5.41
N MET A 126 14.02 3.52 -4.96
CA MET A 126 13.17 4.72 -5.01
C MET A 126 12.91 5.26 -3.62
N ALA A 127 12.38 4.41 -2.74
CA ALA A 127 12.02 4.74 -1.37
C ALA A 127 12.24 3.53 -0.46
N THR A 128 12.31 3.76 0.85
CA THR A 128 12.50 2.70 1.84
C THR A 128 11.94 3.10 3.20
N ILE A 129 11.37 2.14 3.91
CA ILE A 129 11.21 2.21 5.37
C ILE A 129 12.37 1.43 5.97
N ARG A 130 13.14 2.06 6.86
CA ARG A 130 14.24 1.48 7.62
C ARG A 130 13.79 1.35 9.06
N PHE A 131 13.97 0.16 9.62
CA PHE A 131 13.89 -0.13 11.04
C PHE A 131 15.32 -0.17 11.56
N ASP A 132 15.72 0.90 12.23
CA ASP A 132 17.02 0.98 12.90
C ASP A 132 16.90 0.26 14.24
N ASN A 133 17.63 -0.86 14.36
CA ASN A 133 17.54 -1.74 15.51
C ASN A 133 18.61 -1.47 16.56
N GLU A 134 19.32 -0.33 16.51
CA GLU A 134 20.29 0.05 17.54
C GLU A 134 19.73 -0.12 18.97
N ASP A 135 20.62 -0.31 19.94
CA ASP A 135 20.24 -0.42 21.36
C ASP A 135 19.37 0.78 21.78
N SER A 136 18.10 0.52 22.12
CA SER A 136 17.11 1.55 22.45
C SER A 136 17.46 2.31 23.73
N GLU A 137 18.30 1.74 24.60
CA GLU A 137 18.74 2.35 25.85
C GLU A 137 20.08 3.09 25.72
N ALA A 138 20.74 3.01 24.56
CA ALA A 138 22.01 3.67 24.33
C ALA A 138 21.87 5.20 24.21
N LEU A 139 22.87 5.91 24.73
CA LEU A 139 22.93 7.36 24.60
C LEU A 139 23.12 7.77 23.13
N ASN A 140 22.21 8.59 22.61
CA ASN A 140 22.17 9.03 21.21
C ASN A 140 21.93 7.88 20.21
N THR A 141 21.15 6.87 20.62
CA THR A 141 20.65 5.82 19.73
C THR A 141 19.87 6.41 18.55
N GLN A 142 19.98 5.75 17.40
CA GLN A 142 19.13 5.98 16.22
C GLN A 142 17.95 5.02 16.15
N PHE A 143 17.74 4.20 17.19
CA PHE A 143 16.63 3.27 17.31
C PHE A 143 15.32 3.93 16.90
N GLY A 144 14.56 3.24 16.04
CA GLY A 144 13.27 3.69 15.58
C GLY A 144 13.06 3.48 14.09
N ILE A 145 12.02 4.13 13.58
CA ILE A 145 11.57 3.98 12.20
C ILE A 145 11.96 5.22 11.40
N TRP A 146 12.56 4.98 10.24
CA TRP A 146 13.04 6.02 9.34
C TRP A 146 12.43 5.82 7.96
N ARG A 147 12.05 6.91 7.29
CA ARG A 147 11.81 6.89 5.85
C ARG A 147 13.04 7.34 5.11
N GLU A 148 13.38 6.66 4.03
CA GLU A 148 14.43 7.07 3.11
C GLU A 148 13.86 7.39 1.74
N GLN A 149 14.28 8.52 1.19
CA GLN A 149 14.07 8.87 -0.21
C GLN A 149 15.40 8.62 -0.95
N ALA A 150 15.43 7.63 -1.83
CA ALA A 150 16.63 7.34 -2.62
C ALA A 150 16.76 8.30 -3.80
N ASN A 151 17.99 8.69 -4.09
CA ASN A 151 18.31 9.33 -5.35
C ASN A 151 18.45 8.26 -6.44
N ILE A 152 17.54 8.25 -7.40
CA ILE A 152 17.50 7.20 -8.43
C ILE A 152 18.70 7.26 -9.40
N ASP A 153 19.44 8.37 -9.41
CA ASP A 153 20.59 8.60 -10.27
C ASP A 153 21.93 8.60 -9.51
N SER A 154 21.92 8.25 -8.22
CA SER A 154 23.14 8.09 -7.43
C SER A 154 22.98 7.00 -6.35
N SER A 155 24.02 6.78 -5.55
CA SER A 155 23.97 5.84 -4.43
C SER A 155 23.59 6.51 -3.10
N THR A 156 23.04 7.73 -3.13
CA THR A 156 22.72 8.49 -1.92
C THR A 156 21.23 8.44 -1.60
N SER A 157 20.87 8.36 -0.32
CA SER A 157 19.51 8.57 0.16
C SER A 157 19.45 9.74 1.15
N THR A 158 18.29 10.40 1.20
CA THR A 158 17.95 11.32 2.27
C THR A 158 17.07 10.58 3.27
N GLN A 159 17.45 10.59 4.54
CA GLN A 159 16.71 9.91 5.61
C GLN A 159 15.92 10.93 6.44
N PHE A 160 14.76 10.52 6.92
CA PHE A 160 13.89 11.30 7.78
C PHE A 160 13.37 10.42 8.90
N ASP A 161 13.60 10.86 10.13
CA ASP A 161 13.07 10.24 11.34
C ASP A 161 11.54 10.38 11.37
N THR A 162 10.81 9.28 11.58
CA THR A 162 9.35 9.31 11.72
C THR A 162 8.91 9.62 13.15
N LEU A 163 9.85 9.81 14.08
CA LEU A 163 9.63 10.04 15.51
C LEU A 163 8.83 8.91 16.17
N THR A 164 8.88 7.72 15.57
CA THR A 164 8.13 6.55 16.01
C THR A 164 9.10 5.40 16.20
N ASP A 165 9.00 4.78 17.37
CA ASP A 165 9.74 3.58 17.71
C ASP A 165 8.85 2.36 17.50
N PHE A 166 9.44 1.26 17.08
CA PHE A 166 8.78 -0.04 17.10
C PHE A 166 9.06 -0.76 18.42
N ILE A 167 8.29 -1.79 18.71
CA ILE A 167 8.49 -2.63 19.89
C ILE A 167 9.00 -4.00 19.43
N HIS A 168 10.11 -4.45 20.01
CA HIS A 168 10.65 -5.78 19.70
C HIS A 168 9.66 -6.88 20.07
N GLU A 169 9.60 -7.91 19.24
CA GLU A 169 8.73 -9.08 19.38
C GLU A 169 7.22 -8.76 19.44
N GLU A 170 6.82 -7.54 19.11
CA GLU A 170 5.43 -7.19 18.84
C GLU A 170 5.11 -7.47 17.37
N LEU A 171 3.89 -7.95 17.13
CA LEU A 171 3.39 -8.18 15.78
C LEU A 171 2.61 -6.94 15.36
N ASP A 172 3.14 -6.22 14.37
CA ASP A 172 2.56 -4.99 13.88
C ASP A 172 2.03 -5.14 12.44
N GLU A 173 0.98 -4.39 12.13
CA GLU A 173 0.47 -4.25 10.77
C GLU A 173 1.16 -3.05 10.09
N LEU A 174 2.03 -3.31 9.13
CA LEU A 174 2.62 -2.27 8.29
C LEU A 174 1.72 -2.02 7.08
N PHE A 175 1.22 -0.80 6.98
CA PHE A 175 0.43 -0.34 5.83
C PHE A 175 1.17 0.77 5.08
N ILE A 176 1.24 0.66 3.76
CA ILE A 176 1.88 1.64 2.88
C ILE A 176 0.97 1.94 1.70
N SER A 177 0.79 3.22 1.41
CA SER A 177 0.07 3.69 0.23
C SER A 177 0.98 4.57 -0.62
N ILE A 178 1.12 4.26 -1.90
CA ILE A 178 1.95 5.00 -2.86
C ILE A 178 1.05 5.49 -3.99
N ASN A 179 1.08 6.79 -4.26
CA ASN A 179 0.47 7.38 -5.45
C ASN A 179 1.56 7.69 -6.48
N LEU A 180 1.61 6.87 -7.52
CA LEU A 180 2.58 6.94 -8.61
C LEU A 180 2.35 8.15 -9.52
N THR A 181 1.15 8.73 -9.54
CA THR A 181 0.84 9.93 -10.33
C THR A 181 1.29 11.21 -9.62
N SER A 182 1.00 11.35 -8.32
CA SER A 182 1.43 12.51 -7.53
C SER A 182 2.87 12.38 -7.02
N ASN A 183 3.50 11.21 -7.17
CA ASN A 183 4.81 10.90 -6.59
C ASN A 183 4.83 11.09 -5.06
N THR A 184 3.74 10.65 -4.41
CA THR A 184 3.61 10.70 -2.95
C THR A 184 3.41 9.32 -2.36
N TRP A 185 3.73 9.16 -1.08
CA TRP A 185 3.45 7.95 -0.33
C TRP A 185 3.28 8.27 1.15
N SER A 186 2.55 7.40 1.82
CA SER A 186 2.28 7.43 3.25
C SER A 186 2.51 6.03 3.82
N ALA A 187 2.81 5.97 5.12
CA ALA A 187 2.91 4.70 5.83
C ALA A 187 2.37 4.81 7.25
N SER A 188 1.83 3.70 7.76
CA SER A 188 1.42 3.56 9.16
C SER A 188 1.84 2.19 9.70
N LEU A 189 2.03 2.14 11.03
CA LEU A 189 2.30 0.92 11.76
C LEU A 189 1.19 0.71 12.79
N SER A 190 0.44 -0.38 12.67
CA SER A 190 -0.72 -0.71 13.52
C SER A 190 -1.73 0.44 13.59
N GLY A 191 -1.91 1.14 12.47
CA GLY A 191 -2.78 2.31 12.33
C GLY A 191 -2.21 3.64 12.83
N LEU A 192 -1.03 3.65 13.47
CA LEU A 192 -0.30 4.88 13.84
C LEU A 192 0.41 5.45 12.60
N PRO A 193 0.10 6.67 12.15
CA PRO A 193 0.79 7.28 11.00
C PRO A 193 2.28 7.48 11.29
N LEU A 194 3.14 6.96 10.40
CA LEU A 194 4.58 7.22 10.40
C LEU A 194 4.88 8.52 9.64
N PHE A 195 4.21 8.73 8.50
CA PHE A 195 4.25 9.96 7.71
C PHE A 195 3.14 9.95 6.66
N ASP A 196 2.78 11.15 6.19
CA ASP A 196 1.74 11.36 5.18
C ASP A 196 2.26 12.16 3.98
N ASP A 197 1.87 11.75 2.77
CA ASP A 197 2.09 12.46 1.50
C ASP A 197 3.54 12.91 1.27
N ALA A 198 4.50 12.12 1.76
CA ALA A 198 5.91 12.37 1.52
C ALA A 198 6.26 12.15 0.06
N THR A 199 7.31 12.78 -0.46
CA THR A 199 7.81 12.48 -1.81
C THR A 199 8.30 11.03 -1.88
N PHE A 200 7.80 10.26 -2.85
CA PHE A 200 8.14 8.85 -3.01
C PHE A 200 9.52 8.68 -3.62
N THR A 201 9.79 9.26 -4.79
CA THR A 201 11.09 9.13 -5.45
C THR A 201 11.59 10.47 -6.00
N THR A 202 12.89 10.52 -6.26
CA THR A 202 13.55 11.63 -6.99
C THR A 202 13.44 11.50 -8.50
N ALA A 203 12.80 10.44 -9.01
CA ALA A 203 12.65 10.19 -10.45
C ALA A 203 12.10 11.42 -11.19
N ALA A 204 12.84 11.86 -12.21
CA ALA A 204 12.44 12.97 -13.06
C ALA A 204 11.46 12.54 -14.18
N ASN A 205 11.51 11.27 -14.59
CA ASN A 205 10.64 10.73 -15.64
C ASN A 205 9.49 9.89 -15.05
N PRO A 206 8.26 10.03 -15.57
CA PRO A 206 7.13 9.22 -15.12
C PRO A 206 7.32 7.70 -15.30
N ALA A 207 8.12 7.25 -16.27
CA ALA A 207 8.39 5.82 -16.44
C ALA A 207 9.29 5.25 -15.33
N ASP A 208 10.11 6.09 -14.69
CA ASP A 208 11.06 5.67 -13.66
C ASP A 208 10.42 5.55 -12.26
N ILE A 209 9.15 5.96 -12.09
CA ILE A 209 8.39 5.84 -10.85
C ILE A 209 7.64 4.50 -10.71
N ASN A 210 7.47 3.78 -11.82
CA ASN A 210 6.75 2.51 -11.86
C ASN A 210 7.36 1.48 -10.90
N LEU A 211 6.52 0.78 -10.14
CA LEU A 211 6.96 -0.23 -9.17
C LEU A 211 7.45 -1.49 -9.89
N GLY A 212 8.76 -1.68 -9.90
CA GLY A 212 9.41 -2.85 -10.50
C GLY A 212 9.53 -4.00 -9.51
N TYR A 213 10.06 -3.70 -8.32
CA TYR A 213 10.31 -4.68 -7.27
C TYR A 213 9.98 -4.12 -5.89
N VAL A 214 9.56 -5.01 -5.01
CA VAL A 214 9.57 -4.80 -3.55
C VAL A 214 10.70 -5.64 -2.97
N GLY A 215 11.34 -5.15 -1.91
CA GLY A 215 12.45 -5.83 -1.27
C GLY A 215 12.36 -5.78 0.23
N ILE A 216 12.53 -6.93 0.87
CA ILE A 216 12.81 -7.05 2.30
C ILE A 216 14.32 -7.19 2.43
N GLU A 217 14.97 -6.29 3.16
CA GLU A 217 16.42 -6.27 3.26
C GLU A 217 16.88 -6.27 4.71
N TRP A 218 18.06 -6.83 4.91
CA TRP A 218 18.78 -6.86 6.18
C TRP A 218 20.17 -6.31 5.95
N GLN A 219 20.61 -5.40 6.83
CA GLN A 219 21.93 -4.83 6.78
C GLN A 219 22.67 -5.01 8.10
N VAL A 220 23.80 -5.70 8.05
CA VAL A 220 24.70 -5.81 9.19
C VAL A 220 25.28 -4.43 9.50
N SER A 221 24.94 -3.86 10.65
CA SER A 221 25.33 -2.50 11.01
C SER A 221 26.83 -2.41 11.27
N SER A 222 27.41 -3.49 11.78
CA SER A 222 28.86 -3.66 11.85
C SER A 222 29.52 -3.67 10.47
N PRO A 223 30.72 -3.07 10.29
CA PRO A 223 31.48 -3.20 9.04
C PRO A 223 31.98 -4.63 8.78
N LEU A 224 31.94 -5.51 9.78
CA LEU A 224 32.36 -6.91 9.69
C LEU A 224 31.13 -7.81 9.77
N VAL A 225 30.87 -8.60 8.72
CA VAL A 225 29.73 -9.55 8.69
C VAL A 225 29.80 -10.61 9.79
N SER A 226 30.98 -10.91 10.33
CA SER A 226 31.17 -11.82 11.48
C SER A 226 30.71 -11.23 12.82
N ARG A 227 30.24 -9.98 12.82
CA ARG A 227 29.62 -9.28 13.96
C ARG A 227 28.17 -8.92 13.62
N HIS A 228 27.47 -9.82 12.95
CA HIS A 228 26.03 -9.75 12.80
C HIS A 228 25.34 -9.94 14.16
N GLY A 229 24.13 -9.42 14.25
CA GLY A 229 23.19 -9.81 15.28
C GLY A 229 22.56 -11.18 15.01
N ASP A 230 21.93 -11.70 16.04
CA ASP A 230 20.96 -12.80 15.97
C ASP A 230 19.51 -12.26 16.00
N ASN A 231 19.33 -11.00 15.59
CA ASN A 231 18.05 -10.40 15.28
C ASN A 231 17.53 -10.86 13.92
N PHE A 232 16.22 -10.79 13.72
CA PHE A 232 15.58 -11.00 12.42
C PHE A 232 14.27 -10.23 12.31
N LEU A 233 13.94 -9.87 11.06
CA LEU A 233 12.63 -9.39 10.68
C LEU A 233 11.78 -10.58 10.24
N LEU A 234 10.62 -10.73 10.87
CA LEU A 234 9.53 -11.61 10.47
C LEU A 234 8.57 -10.85 9.54
N VAL A 235 8.08 -11.53 8.50
CA VAL A 235 7.06 -11.05 7.57
C VAL A 235 6.01 -12.14 7.36
N ALA A 236 4.74 -11.80 7.51
CA ALA A 236 3.58 -12.65 7.22
C ALA A 236 2.49 -11.83 6.51
N ASP A 237 1.48 -12.51 5.94
CA ASP A 237 0.32 -11.90 5.30
C ASP A 237 0.66 -10.71 4.37
N TYR A 238 1.64 -10.92 3.50
CA TYR A 238 2.16 -9.87 2.62
C TYR A 238 1.28 -9.72 1.39
N ALA A 239 0.75 -8.53 1.16
CA ALA A 239 -0.06 -8.20 0.00
C ALA A 239 0.42 -6.91 -0.69
N VAL A 240 0.34 -6.90 -2.02
CA VAL A 240 0.57 -5.74 -2.88
C VAL A 240 -0.62 -5.64 -3.81
N ASN A 241 -1.35 -4.54 -3.70
CA ASN A 241 -2.54 -4.25 -4.48
C ASN A 241 -2.34 -2.96 -5.28
N SER A 242 -3.07 -2.83 -6.37
CA SER A 242 -3.14 -1.59 -7.13
C SER A 242 -4.58 -1.15 -7.32
N SER A 243 -4.83 0.15 -7.45
CA SER A 243 -6.16 0.67 -7.73
C SER A 243 -6.13 2.00 -8.48
N VAL A 244 -7.27 2.34 -9.07
CA VAL A 244 -7.50 3.66 -9.65
C VAL A 244 -7.65 4.68 -8.51
N PRO A 245 -7.03 5.87 -8.58
CA PRO A 245 -7.28 6.93 -7.61
C PRO A 245 -8.77 7.21 -7.46
N ALA A 246 -9.25 7.33 -6.21
CA ALA A 246 -10.67 7.56 -5.92
C ALA A 246 -11.25 8.74 -6.71
N ASP A 247 -10.44 9.77 -6.91
CA ASP A 247 -10.75 10.98 -7.67
C ASP A 247 -11.06 10.77 -9.16
N LEU A 248 -10.63 9.65 -9.73
CA LEU A 248 -10.84 9.28 -11.13
C LEU A 248 -11.97 8.26 -11.32
N ILE A 249 -12.57 7.78 -10.22
CA ILE A 249 -13.69 6.85 -10.28
C ILE A 249 -14.95 7.63 -10.63
N ALA A 250 -15.52 7.32 -11.80
CA ALA A 250 -16.78 7.92 -12.21
C ALA A 250 -17.89 7.51 -11.21
N PRO A 251 -18.69 8.47 -10.71
CA PRO A 251 -19.81 8.17 -9.83
C PRO A 251 -20.80 7.24 -10.55
N ILE A 252 -21.22 6.17 -9.89
CA ILE A 252 -22.25 5.26 -10.39
C ILE A 252 -23.57 5.59 -9.69
N PRO A 253 -24.51 6.30 -10.35
CA PRO A 253 -25.80 6.57 -9.76
C PRO A 253 -26.68 5.33 -9.73
N THR A 254 -27.34 5.13 -8.58
CA THR A 254 -28.59 4.38 -8.53
C THR A 254 -29.73 5.31 -8.89
N LEU A 255 -30.55 4.89 -9.86
CA LEU A 255 -31.74 5.63 -10.28
C LEU A 255 -32.98 4.97 -9.71
N THR A 256 -33.83 5.76 -9.05
CA THR A 256 -35.11 5.31 -8.52
C THR A 256 -36.25 6.15 -9.06
N HIS A 257 -37.32 5.47 -9.47
CA HIS A 257 -38.60 6.07 -9.82
C HIS A 257 -39.62 5.71 -8.75
N ASP A 258 -40.26 6.70 -8.16
CA ASP A 258 -41.23 6.54 -7.07
C ASP A 258 -42.66 6.19 -7.54
N GLY A 259 -42.84 5.95 -8.84
CA GLY A 259 -44.15 5.70 -9.46
C GLY A 259 -44.90 6.99 -9.84
N GLY A 260 -44.31 8.17 -9.59
CA GLY A 260 -44.72 9.47 -10.12
C GLY A 260 -43.84 9.93 -11.29
N ALA A 261 -43.79 11.24 -11.54
CA ALA A 261 -42.94 11.86 -12.57
C ALA A 261 -41.51 12.18 -12.07
N ALA A 262 -41.24 11.95 -10.78
CA ALA A 262 -39.96 12.29 -10.17
C ALA A 262 -38.92 11.19 -10.45
N THR A 263 -37.67 11.62 -10.66
CA THR A 263 -36.52 10.74 -10.80
C THR A 263 -35.49 11.10 -9.74
N THR A 264 -35.09 10.12 -8.93
CA THR A 264 -34.08 10.32 -7.89
C THR A 264 -32.80 9.57 -8.25
N LEU A 265 -31.70 10.30 -8.27
CA LEU A 265 -30.35 9.77 -8.40
C LEU A 265 -29.69 9.75 -7.03
N THR A 266 -29.02 8.65 -6.71
CA THR A 266 -28.24 8.51 -5.48
C THR A 266 -26.88 7.91 -5.81
N TRP A 267 -25.80 8.50 -5.33
CA TRP A 267 -24.43 8.03 -5.57
C TRP A 267 -23.50 8.35 -4.41
N ASP A 268 -22.43 7.58 -4.27
CA ASP A 268 -21.38 7.88 -3.30
C ASP A 268 -20.52 9.04 -3.80
N GLY A 269 -20.38 10.06 -2.96
CA GLY A 269 -19.52 11.20 -3.22
C GLY A 269 -18.12 10.99 -2.64
N VAL A 270 -17.11 11.40 -3.41
CA VAL A 270 -15.70 11.40 -3.02
C VAL A 270 -15.39 12.72 -2.31
N THR A 271 -14.69 12.64 -1.18
CA THR A 271 -14.35 13.78 -0.33
C THR A 271 -13.62 14.87 -1.09
N GLY A 272 -14.01 16.12 -0.88
CA GLY A 272 -13.41 17.29 -1.52
C GLY A 272 -13.78 17.49 -2.98
N LYS A 273 -14.42 16.51 -3.63
CA LYS A 273 -14.89 16.65 -5.01
C LYS A 273 -16.13 17.52 -5.12
N SER A 274 -16.36 18.00 -6.33
CA SER A 274 -17.63 18.62 -6.70
C SER A 274 -18.29 17.80 -7.82
N TYR A 275 -19.62 17.74 -7.80
CA TYR A 275 -20.42 17.00 -8.77
C TYR A 275 -21.46 17.92 -9.40
N GLN A 276 -21.74 17.66 -10.67
CA GLN A 276 -22.83 18.27 -11.42
C GLN A 276 -23.69 17.16 -12.03
N VAL A 277 -24.99 17.18 -11.74
CA VAL A 277 -25.95 16.33 -12.45
C VAL A 277 -26.30 17.00 -13.77
N GLU A 278 -26.11 16.29 -14.85
CA GLU A 278 -26.51 16.71 -16.19
C GLU A 278 -27.60 15.81 -16.73
N TYR A 279 -28.44 16.36 -17.60
CA TYR A 279 -29.45 15.58 -18.31
C TYR A 279 -29.33 15.76 -19.82
N SER A 280 -29.91 14.81 -20.54
CA SER A 280 -30.03 14.84 -21.98
C SER A 280 -31.35 14.20 -22.40
N ASP A 281 -31.93 14.69 -23.48
CA ASP A 281 -33.11 14.09 -24.12
C ASP A 281 -32.73 13.22 -25.34
N ASP A 282 -31.47 13.28 -25.79
CA ASP A 282 -30.99 12.68 -27.04
C ASP A 282 -29.65 11.90 -26.91
N LEU A 283 -29.03 11.90 -25.72
CA LEU A 283 -27.68 11.39 -25.42
C LEU A 283 -26.52 12.13 -26.10
N GLU A 284 -26.80 13.19 -26.88
CA GLU A 284 -25.81 13.97 -27.61
C GLU A 284 -25.57 15.33 -26.93
N ASN A 285 -26.65 16.06 -26.64
CA ASN A 285 -26.63 17.36 -26.00
C ASN A 285 -26.93 17.21 -24.51
N TRP A 286 -26.01 17.70 -23.68
CA TRP A 286 -26.10 17.60 -22.23
C TRP A 286 -26.26 18.99 -21.61
N PHE A 287 -27.19 19.10 -20.67
CA PHE A 287 -27.56 20.35 -19.99
C PHE A 287 -27.31 20.23 -18.49
N SER A 288 -26.84 21.30 -17.87
CA SER A 288 -26.45 21.38 -16.45
C SER A 288 -27.29 22.40 -15.67
N ASP A 289 -28.48 22.75 -16.16
CA ASP A 289 -29.31 23.86 -15.65
C ASP A 289 -30.44 23.40 -14.71
N LEU A 290 -30.41 22.15 -14.26
CA LEU A 290 -31.36 21.64 -13.25
C LEU A 290 -31.14 22.34 -11.91
N SER A 291 -32.23 22.70 -11.23
CA SER A 291 -32.17 23.27 -9.87
C SER A 291 -31.56 22.27 -8.89
N ASP A 292 -30.70 22.73 -7.98
CA ASP A 292 -30.08 21.91 -6.92
C ASP A 292 -29.26 20.70 -7.44
N SER A 293 -28.75 20.79 -8.67
CA SER A 293 -27.98 19.73 -9.33
C SER A 293 -26.47 19.79 -9.10
N THR A 294 -25.99 20.82 -8.41
CA THR A 294 -24.57 21.01 -8.10
C THR A 294 -24.27 20.69 -6.64
N PHE A 295 -23.24 19.87 -6.42
CA PHE A 295 -22.76 19.47 -5.10
C PHE A 295 -21.29 19.89 -5.01
N ASN A 296 -20.93 20.77 -4.08
CA ASN A 296 -19.57 21.30 -3.98
C ASN A 296 -18.90 20.82 -2.69
N ASN A 297 -17.59 20.54 -2.76
CA ASN A 297 -16.74 20.17 -1.62
C ASN A 297 -17.39 19.10 -0.74
N VAL A 298 -17.62 17.94 -1.34
CA VAL A 298 -18.33 16.84 -0.69
C VAL A 298 -17.61 16.40 0.59
N PRO A 299 -18.32 16.24 1.72
CA PRO A 299 -17.74 15.71 2.96
C PRO A 299 -17.40 14.21 2.87
N ASP A 300 -16.55 13.73 3.78
CA ASP A 300 -16.25 12.29 3.93
C ASP A 300 -17.51 11.41 4.04
N ASN A 301 -17.49 10.27 3.35
CA ASN A 301 -18.54 9.24 3.36
C ASN A 301 -19.96 9.75 3.04
N SER A 302 -20.07 10.70 2.11
CA SER A 302 -21.36 11.29 1.75
C SER A 302 -22.09 10.49 0.68
N LEU A 303 -23.28 9.97 1.02
CA LEU A 303 -24.25 9.53 0.03
C LEU A 303 -25.00 10.74 -0.52
N LEU A 304 -24.74 11.10 -1.77
CA LEU A 304 -25.36 12.25 -2.43
C LEU A 304 -26.68 11.85 -3.08
N THR A 305 -27.66 12.75 -3.03
CA THR A 305 -28.99 12.53 -3.58
C THR A 305 -29.45 13.76 -4.35
N PHE A 306 -29.91 13.54 -5.58
CA PHE A 306 -30.55 14.54 -6.42
C PHE A 306 -31.93 14.03 -6.86
N THR A 307 -32.93 14.91 -6.85
CA THR A 307 -34.28 14.58 -7.31
C THR A 307 -34.69 15.57 -8.40
N ASP A 308 -35.00 15.07 -9.59
CA ASP A 308 -35.67 15.82 -10.65
C ASP A 308 -37.20 15.67 -10.47
N PRO A 309 -37.92 16.71 -10.02
CA PRO A 309 -39.34 16.63 -9.73
C PRO A 309 -40.23 16.66 -10.99
N ALA A 310 -39.69 17.00 -12.16
CA ALA A 310 -40.48 17.42 -13.32
C ALA A 310 -40.10 16.70 -14.63
N GLY A 311 -39.43 15.55 -14.56
CA GLY A 311 -38.89 14.87 -15.74
C GLY A 311 -39.91 14.69 -16.88
N PRO A 312 -39.57 15.05 -18.15
CA PRO A 312 -40.26 14.58 -19.34
C PRO A 312 -40.28 13.04 -19.34
N SER A 313 -41.16 12.44 -20.16
CA SER A 313 -41.32 10.99 -20.23
C SER A 313 -40.06 10.22 -20.64
N THR A 314 -39.03 10.90 -21.15
CA THR A 314 -37.72 10.31 -21.48
C THR A 314 -36.62 11.34 -21.22
N ARG A 315 -35.84 11.13 -20.17
CA ARG A 315 -34.58 11.85 -19.88
C ARG A 315 -33.50 10.86 -19.52
N TYR A 316 -32.29 11.14 -19.96
CA TYR A 316 -31.07 10.48 -19.54
C TYR A 316 -30.34 11.38 -18.56
N TYR A 317 -29.69 10.79 -17.58
CA TYR A 317 -28.93 11.51 -16.57
C TYR A 317 -27.50 10.99 -16.53
N ARG A 318 -26.56 11.89 -16.25
CA ARG A 318 -25.20 11.54 -15.88
C ARG A 318 -24.73 12.44 -14.76
N ILE A 319 -23.73 11.99 -14.04
CA ILE A 319 -23.06 12.77 -13.02
C ILE A 319 -21.63 12.98 -13.50
N VAL A 320 -21.21 14.24 -13.56
CA VAL A 320 -19.83 14.63 -13.87
C VAL A 320 -19.17 15.14 -12.59
N SER A 321 -17.97 14.64 -12.31
CA SER A 321 -17.12 15.14 -11.23
C SER A 321 -16.13 16.16 -11.78
N ASN A 322 -15.90 17.23 -11.01
CA ASN A 322 -14.87 18.23 -11.22
C ASN A 322 -13.84 18.18 -10.08
#